data_AF-S2W0C6-F1
#
_entry.id   AF-S2W0C6-F1
#
_cell.length_a   1.000
_cell.length_b   1.000
_cell.length_c   1.000
_cell.angle_alpha   90.00
_cell.angle_beta   90.00
_cell.angle_gamma   90.00
#
_symmetry.space_group_name_H-M   'P 1'
#
loop_
_entity.id
_entity.type
_entity.pdbx_description
1 polymer ?
#
loop_
_entity_poly.entity_id
_entity_poly.type
_entity_poly.pdbx_seq_one_letter_code
_entity_poly.pdbx_strand_id
1 'polypeptide(L)'
;MVKGLNIPKLSTLLPPSKKLCKGMTDAIILAADLPDDATFNIQLEAGEGLSSEIGTAFAIAKKRLELQTEQARLQEASLRSIHALREEGYSTRDIASALGITAGLVSQLAA
;
A
#
# COMPACT_ATOMS: atom_id res chain seq x y z
N MET A 1 -23.71 19.89 3.45
CA MET A 1 -23.47 18.55 4.02
C MET A 1 -22.67 17.77 2.97
N VAL A 2 -21.34 17.85 3.01
CA VAL A 2 -20.49 17.28 1.95
C VAL A 2 -20.27 15.81 2.29
N LYS A 3 -20.86 14.93 1.47
CA LYS A 3 -20.65 13.47 1.55
C LYS A 3 -19.18 13.16 1.26
N GLY A 4 -18.58 12.35 2.12
CA GLY A 4 -17.17 11.96 2.04
C GLY A 4 -16.86 11.26 0.72
N LEU A 5 -15.95 11.85 -0.05
CA LEU A 5 -15.36 11.24 -1.23
C LEU A 5 -14.29 10.25 -0.76
N ASN A 6 -14.56 8.95 -0.94
CA ASN A 6 -13.66 7.87 -0.54
C ASN A 6 -12.55 7.74 -1.58
N ILE A 7 -11.44 8.46 -1.39
CA ILE A 7 -10.22 8.29 -2.19
C ILE A 7 -9.53 7.00 -1.68
N PRO A 8 -9.38 5.95 -2.51
CA PRO A 8 -8.84 4.69 -2.04
C PRO A 8 -7.39 4.85 -1.57
N LYS A 9 -7.17 4.63 -0.26
CA LYS A 9 -5.89 4.39 0.41
C LYS A 9 -4.75 5.37 0.08
N LEU A 10 -4.88 6.64 0.46
CA LEU A 10 -3.71 7.33 1.00
C LEU A 10 -3.49 6.80 2.43
N SER A 11 -2.40 6.08 2.69
CA SER A 11 -2.00 5.71 4.05
C SER A 11 -1.64 6.97 4.82
N THR A 12 -2.64 7.57 5.48
CA THR A 12 -2.51 8.82 6.24
C THR A 12 -1.90 8.54 7.61
N LEU A 13 -0.57 8.42 7.66
CA LEU A 13 0.18 8.39 8.92
C LEU A 13 0.67 9.78 9.36
N LEU A 14 0.45 10.85 8.58
CA LEU A 14 0.67 12.25 8.97
C LEU A 14 -0.30 13.20 8.25
N PRO A 15 -0.75 14.30 8.90
CA PRO A 15 -1.51 15.34 8.22
C PRO A 15 -0.68 15.96 7.08
N PRO A 16 -1.23 16.07 5.86
CA PRO A 16 -0.51 16.66 4.74
C PRO A 16 -0.15 18.13 5.04
N SER A 17 1.01 18.58 4.56
CA SER A 17 1.43 19.98 4.70
C SER A 17 0.40 20.91 4.03
N LYS A 18 0.23 22.15 4.52
CA LYS A 18 -0.74 23.11 3.92
C LYS A 18 -0.56 23.30 2.41
N LYS A 19 0.69 23.23 1.91
CA LYS A 19 1.01 23.31 0.49
C LYS A 19 0.55 22.06 -0.27
N LEU A 20 0.73 20.87 0.32
CA LEU A 20 0.22 19.62 -0.23
C LEU A 20 -1.31 19.61 -0.27
N CYS A 21 -1.98 20.10 0.78
CA CYS A 21 -3.44 20.23 0.78
C CYS A 21 -3.95 21.09 -0.38
N LYS A 22 -3.29 22.22 -0.67
CA LYS A 22 -3.67 23.08 -1.79
C LYS A 22 -3.50 22.36 -3.13
N GLY A 23 -2.35 21.72 -3.36
CA GLY A 23 -2.10 20.96 -4.58
C GLY A 23 -3.06 19.78 -4.77
N MET A 24 -3.43 19.09 -3.68
CA MET A 24 -4.45 18.05 -3.71
C MET A 24 -5.83 18.61 -4.04
N THR A 25 -6.22 19.75 -3.48
CA THR A 25 -7.49 20.41 -3.81
C THR A 25 -7.55 20.79 -5.29
N ASP A 26 -6.48 21.37 -5.83
CA ASP A 26 -6.43 21.76 -7.25
C ASP A 26 -6.52 20.53 -8.17
N ALA A 27 -5.84 19.43 -7.82
CA ALA A 27 -5.93 18.17 -8.56
C ALA A 27 -7.31 17.52 -8.47
N ILE A 28 -7.98 17.59 -7.31
CA ILE A 28 -9.36 17.09 -7.13
C ILE A 28 -10.35 17.92 -7.95
N ILE A 29 -10.19 19.25 -7.98
CA ILE A 29 -11.03 20.12 -8.80
C ILE A 29 -10.84 19.78 -10.28
N LEU A 30 -9.60 19.61 -10.74
CA LEU A 30 -9.31 19.23 -12.12
C LEU A 30 -9.90 17.85 -12.47
N ALA A 31 -9.89 16.91 -11.52
CA ALA A 31 -10.47 15.59 -11.70
C ALA A 31 -12.00 15.59 -11.67
N ALA A 32 -12.64 16.58 -11.03
CA ALA A 32 -14.09 16.73 -11.01
C ALA A 32 -14.67 17.15 -12.37
N ASP A 33 -13.83 17.70 -13.26
CA ASP A 33 -14.20 18.03 -14.63
C ASP A 33 -14.07 16.82 -15.59
N LEU A 34 -13.61 15.66 -15.10
CA LEU A 34 -13.54 14.44 -15.90
C LEU A 34 -14.92 13.75 -15.98
N PRO A 35 -15.24 13.08 -17.10
CA PRO A 35 -16.46 12.31 -17.23
C PRO A 35 -16.52 11.16 -16.20
N ASP A 36 -17.74 10.73 -15.84
CA ASP A 36 -18.00 9.80 -14.74
C ASP A 36 -17.32 8.41 -14.89
N ASP A 37 -16.92 8.05 -16.11
CA ASP A 37 -16.22 6.81 -16.46
C ASP A 37 -14.68 6.96 -16.53
N ALA A 38 -14.16 8.16 -16.28
CA ALA A 38 -12.74 8.43 -16.33
C ALA A 38 -12.01 7.80 -15.14
N THR A 39 -11.10 6.87 -15.44
CA THR A 39 -10.14 6.37 -14.46
C THR A 39 -8.91 7.27 -14.47
N PHE A 40 -8.59 7.90 -13.34
CA PHE A 40 -7.38 8.71 -13.19
C PHE A 40 -6.52 8.23 -12.01
N ASN A 41 -5.21 8.40 -12.15
CA ASN A 41 -4.24 8.05 -11.14
C ASN A 41 -3.47 9.31 -10.75
N ILE A 42 -3.52 9.70 -9.47
CA ILE A 42 -2.76 10.86 -8.97
C ILE A 42 -1.40 10.36 -8.48
N GLN A 43 -0.35 10.71 -9.20
CA GLN A 43 1.03 10.50 -8.76
C GLN A 43 1.61 11.82 -8.27
N LEU A 44 2.10 11.82 -7.03
CA LEU A 44 2.78 12.95 -6.43
C LEU A 44 4.27 12.82 -6.71
N GLU A 45 4.82 13.78 -7.46
CA GLU A 45 6.25 13.86 -7.75
C GLU A 45 6.89 15.04 -7.03
N ALA A 46 8.15 14.87 -6.65
CA ALA A 46 8.96 15.93 -6.08
C ALA A 46 9.32 16.94 -7.20
N GLY A 47 8.71 18.13 -7.16
CA GLY A 47 8.98 19.19 -8.15
C GLY A 47 10.42 19.75 -8.09
N GLU A 48 10.83 20.43 -9.17
CA GLU A 48 12.13 21.10 -9.22
C GLU A 48 12.23 22.21 -8.16
N GLY A 49 13.40 22.31 -7.50
CA GLY A 49 13.66 23.29 -6.44
C GLY A 49 13.38 22.80 -5.00
N LEU A 50 13.08 21.52 -4.80
CA LEU A 50 13.03 20.92 -3.47
C LEU A 50 14.45 20.73 -2.91
N SER A 51 14.59 20.90 -1.59
CA SER A 51 15.87 20.64 -0.92
C SER A 51 16.23 19.14 -1.01
N SER A 52 17.53 18.84 -0.96
CA SER A 52 18.03 17.46 -1.12
C SER A 52 17.46 16.51 -0.06
N GLU A 53 17.15 17.04 1.12
CA GLU A 53 16.59 16.31 2.26
C GLU A 53 15.13 15.93 1.99
N ILE A 54 14.35 16.82 1.36
CA ILE A 54 12.97 16.51 0.97
C ILE A 54 12.96 15.46 -0.14
N GLY A 55 13.84 15.59 -1.14
CA GLY A 55 14.00 14.57 -2.18
C GLY A 55 14.32 13.18 -1.60
N THR A 56 15.21 13.14 -0.61
CA THR A 56 15.55 11.90 0.12
C THR A 56 14.34 11.34 0.87
N ALA A 57 13.56 12.20 1.54
CA ALA A 57 12.35 11.77 2.25
C ALA A 57 11.29 11.17 1.31
N PHE A 58 11.10 11.75 0.12
CA PHE A 58 10.21 11.20 -0.91
C PHE A 58 10.70 9.84 -1.43
N ALA A 59 12.00 9.69 -1.68
CA ALA A 59 12.57 8.41 -2.09
C ALA A 59 12.35 7.30 -1.05
N ILE A 60 12.52 7.63 0.25
CA ILE A 60 12.23 6.69 1.34
C ILE A 60 10.74 6.34 1.38
N ALA A 61 9.85 7.32 1.24
CA ALA A 61 8.41 7.09 1.23
C ALA A 61 7.99 6.17 0.07
N LYS A 62 8.53 6.40 -1.14
CA LYS A 62 8.30 5.55 -2.31
C LYS A 62 8.76 4.11 -2.05
N LYS A 63 9.98 3.93 -1.54
CA LYS A 63 10.53 2.60 -1.24
C LYS A 63 9.72 1.87 -0.16
N ARG A 64 9.19 2.59 0.84
CA ARG A 64 8.28 2.02 1.84
C ARG A 64 6.98 1.53 1.20
N LEU A 65 6.41 2.29 0.28
CA LEU A 65 5.20 1.89 -0.43
C LEU A 65 5.44 0.64 -1.28
N GLU A 66 6.54 0.60 -2.04
CA GLU A 66 6.95 -0.57 -2.83
C GLU A 66 7.11 -1.81 -1.95
N LEU A 67 7.78 -1.69 -0.80
CA LEU A 67 7.93 -2.79 0.16
C LEU A 67 6.58 -3.23 0.75
N GLN A 68 5.67 -2.31 1.04
CA GLN A 68 4.32 -2.66 1.51
C GLN A 68 3.53 -3.44 0.46
N THR A 69 3.61 -3.03 -0.81
CA THR A 69 2.97 -3.74 -1.92
C THR A 69 3.55 -5.15 -2.08
N GLU A 70 4.88 -5.28 -2.06
CA GLU A 70 5.52 -6.58 -2.19
C GLU A 70 5.24 -7.48 -0.98
N GLN A 71 5.18 -6.90 0.23
CA GLN A 71 4.83 -7.65 1.43
C GLN A 71 3.39 -8.16 1.40
N ALA A 72 2.43 -7.38 0.87
CA ALA A 72 1.07 -7.85 0.65
C ALA A 72 1.03 -9.01 -0.36
N ARG A 73 1.78 -8.90 -1.47
CA ARG A 73 1.90 -9.96 -2.48
C ARG A 73 2.47 -11.26 -1.91
N LEU A 74 3.54 -11.15 -1.11
CA LEU A 74 4.17 -12.30 -0.44
C LEU A 74 3.23 -12.93 0.59
N GLN A 75 2.46 -12.12 1.32
CA GLN A 75 1.49 -12.61 2.30
C GLN A 75 0.37 -13.42 1.62
N GLU A 76 -0.19 -12.93 0.51
CA GLU A 76 -1.17 -13.67 -0.29
C GLU A 76 -0.61 -14.97 -0.85
N ALA A 77 0.63 -14.95 -1.38
CA ALA A 77 1.29 -16.14 -1.88
C ALA A 77 1.57 -17.17 -0.78
N SER A 78 1.96 -16.70 0.40
CA SER A 78 2.17 -17.53 1.60
C SER A 78 0.87 -18.19 2.02
N LEU A 79 -0.23 -17.44 2.07
CA LEU A 79 -1.55 -17.97 2.42
C LEU A 79 -2.00 -19.08 1.47
N ARG A 80 -1.90 -18.85 0.15
CA ARG A 80 -2.21 -19.89 -0.85
C ARG A 80 -1.38 -21.16 -0.63
N SER A 81 -0.10 -21.01 -0.32
CA SER A 81 0.80 -22.13 -0.07
C SER A 81 0.47 -22.87 1.23
N ILE A 82 0.09 -22.16 2.29
CA ILE A 82 -0.34 -22.75 3.57
C ILE A 82 -1.58 -23.62 3.34
N HIS A 83 -2.57 -23.14 2.58
CA HIS A 83 -3.78 -23.90 2.28
C HIS A 83 -3.47 -25.17 1.48
N ALA A 84 -2.70 -25.05 0.39
CA ALA A 84 -2.32 -26.21 -0.43
C ALA A 84 -1.58 -27.29 0.38
N LEU A 85 -0.58 -26.89 1.17
CA LEU A 85 0.18 -27.84 1.99
C LEU A 85 -0.68 -28.46 3.11
N ARG A 86 -1.64 -27.72 3.67
CA ARG A 86 -2.56 -28.28 4.66
C ARG A 86 -3.49 -29.31 4.03
N GLU A 87 -3.98 -29.08 2.82
CA GLU A 87 -4.80 -30.04 2.07
C GLU A 87 -4.04 -31.33 1.73
N GLU A 88 -2.73 -31.22 1.48
CA GLU A 88 -1.83 -32.37 1.32
C GLU A 88 -1.50 -33.08 2.65
N GLY A 89 -1.93 -32.55 3.79
CA GLY A 89 -1.80 -33.17 5.11
C GLY A 89 -0.51 -32.81 5.86
N TYR A 90 0.25 -31.82 5.41
CA TYR A 90 1.45 -31.36 6.12
C TYR A 90 1.10 -30.71 7.46
N SER A 91 1.95 -30.92 8.47
CA SER A 91 1.78 -30.29 9.77
C SER A 91 2.12 -28.79 9.71
N THR A 92 1.56 -27.99 10.63
CA THR A 92 1.87 -26.56 10.75
C THR A 92 3.38 -26.30 10.90
N ARG A 93 4.12 -27.23 11.51
CA ARG A 93 5.59 -27.12 11.68
C ARG A 93 6.32 -27.31 10.35
N ASP A 94 5.88 -28.25 9.52
CA ASP A 94 6.49 -28.52 8.22
C ASP A 94 6.22 -27.36 7.25
N ILE A 95 4.99 -26.82 7.28
CA ILE A 95 4.60 -25.62 6.52
C ILE A 95 5.45 -24.41 6.95
N ALA A 96 5.63 -24.21 8.25
CA ALA A 96 6.46 -23.13 8.79
C ALA A 96 7.91 -23.24 8.29
N SER A 97 8.47 -24.46 8.32
CA SER A 97 9.82 -24.74 7.82
C SER A 97 9.94 -24.48 6.32
N ALA A 98 8.95 -24.90 5.51
CA ALA A 98 8.95 -24.72 4.06
C ALA A 98 8.87 -23.25 3.64
N LEU A 99 8.10 -22.45 4.37
CA LEU A 99 7.90 -21.02 4.10
C LEU A 99 8.94 -20.12 4.79
N GLY A 100 9.84 -20.69 5.59
CA GLY A 100 10.85 -19.93 6.34
C GLY A 100 10.25 -18.96 7.37
N ILE A 101 9.08 -19.30 7.93
CA ILE A 101 8.36 -18.49 8.91
C ILE A 101 8.11 -19.27 10.20
N THR A 102 7.60 -18.60 11.24
CA THR A 102 7.26 -19.27 12.49
C THR A 102 5.91 -19.98 12.39
N ALA A 103 5.73 -21.07 13.15
CA ALA A 103 4.44 -21.76 13.23
C ALA A 103 3.31 -20.84 13.76
N GLY A 104 3.65 -19.89 14.64
CA GLY A 104 2.69 -18.87 15.09
C GLY A 104 2.22 -17.97 13.95
N LEU A 105 3.13 -17.57 13.05
CA LEU A 105 2.77 -16.78 11.87
C LEU A 105 1.94 -17.59 10.87
N VAL A 106 2.22 -18.89 10.68
CA VAL A 106 1.36 -19.78 9.88
C VAL A 106 -0.07 -19.79 10.42
N SER A 107 -0.24 -19.94 11.74
CA SER A 107 -1.56 -19.91 12.37
C SER A 107 -2.26 -18.55 12.25
N GLN A 108 -1.52 -17.44 12.32
CA GLN A 108 -2.09 -16.09 12.14
C GLN A 108 -2.53 -15.84 10.71
N LEU A 109 -1.78 -16.33 9.73
CA LEU A 109 -2.13 -16.17 8.31
C LEU A 109 -3.29 -17.07 7.91
N ALA A 110 -3.39 -18.27 8.47
CA ALA A 110 -4.44 -19.24 8.18
C ALA A 110 -5.68 -19.15 9.09
N ALA A 111 -5.73 -18.16 10.00
CA ALA A 111 -6.89 -17.88 10.85
C ALA A 111 -7.96 -17.13 10.07
#